data_AF-A0A2W0BUA5-F1
#
_entry.id   AF-A0A2W0BUA5-F1
#
_cell.length_a   1.000
_cell.length_b   1.000
_cell.length_c   1.000
_cell.angle_alpha   90.00
_cell.angle_beta   90.00
_cell.angle_gamma   90.00
#
_symmetry.space_group_name_H-M   'P 1'
#
loop_
_entity.id
_entity.type
_entity.pdbx_description
1 polymer ?
#
loop_
_entity_poly.entity_id
_entity_poly.type
_entity_poly.pdbx_seq_one_letter_code
_entity_poly.pdbx_strand_id
1 'polypeptide(L)' 'MSFVEVAKAIVTDIHFLIPVAVLIVGVALLIKLH' A
#
# COMPACT_ATOMS: atom_id res chain seq x y z
N MET A 1 20.91 5.17 9.20
CA MET A 1 19.46 5.18 8.88
C MET A 1 18.77 4.23 9.84
N SER A 2 17.88 4.77 10.66
CA SER A 2 17.06 3.99 11.59
C SER A 2 15.87 3.37 10.86
N PHE A 3 15.32 2.29 11.43
CA PHE A 3 14.14 1.61 10.88
C PHE A 3 12.94 2.56 10.70
N VAL A 4 12.82 3.56 11.58
CA VAL A 4 11.78 4.60 11.52
C VAL A 4 11.92 5.48 10.29
N GLU A 5 13.14 5.84 9.91
CA GLU A 5 13.40 6.66 8.71
C GLU A 5 13.08 5.89 7.43
N VAL A 6 13.39 4.60 7.40
CA VAL A 6 13.07 3.72 6.26
C VAL A 6 11.57 3.53 6.14
N ALA A 7 10.88 3.23 7.24
CA ALA A 7 9.42 3.12 7.24
C ALA A 7 8.76 4.42 6.80
N LYS A 8 9.23 5.58 7.29
CA LYS A 8 8.73 6.89 6.87
C LYS A 8 8.93 7.12 5.38
N ALA A 9 10.11 6.81 4.84
CA ALA A 9 10.41 6.95 3.41
C ALA A 9 9.45 6.11 2.55
N ILE A 10 9.21 4.85 2.92
CA ILE A 10 8.29 3.95 2.21
C ILE A 10 6.85 4.48 2.26
N VAL A 11 6.40 4.97 3.42
CA VAL A 11 5.02 5.47 3.60
C VAL A 11 4.81 6.81 2.89
N THR A 12 5.86 7.63 2.72
CA THR A 12 5.78 8.87 1.94
C THR A 12 5.96 8.67 0.43
N ASP A 13 6.40 7.49 0.00
CA ASP A 13 6.56 7.20 -1.42
C ASP A 13 5.21 6.82 -2.06
N ILE A 14 4.58 7.83 -2.66
CA ILE A 14 3.30 7.71 -3.36
C ILE A 14 3.35 6.66 -4.48
N HIS A 15 4.50 6.45 -5.12
CA HIS A 15 4.63 5.45 -6.20
C HIS A 15 4.51 4.02 -5.66
N PHE A 16 4.81 3.81 -4.37
CA PHE A 16 4.61 2.53 -3.70
C PHE A 16 3.20 2.41 -3.12
N LEU A 17 2.65 3.50 -2.56
CA LEU A 17 1.34 3.49 -1.91
C LEU A 17 0.17 3.25 -2.87
N ILE A 18 0.22 3.81 -4.09
CA ILE A 18 -0.86 3.69 -5.07
C ILE A 18 -1.08 2.22 -5.48
N PRO A 19 -0.06 1.44 -5.92
CA PRO A 19 -0.25 0.02 -6.22
C PRO A 19 -0.81 -0.79 -5.06
N VAL A 20 -0.37 -0.52 -3.83
CA VAL A 20 -0.86 -1.21 -2.62
C VAL A 20 -2.34 -0.90 -2.39
N ALA A 21 -2.74 0.36 -2.50
CA ALA A 21 -4.15 0.75 -2.36
C ALA A 21 -5.03 0.10 -3.43
N VAL A 22 -4.58 0.09 -4.69
CA VAL A 22 -5.31 -0.56 -5.80
C VAL A 22 -5.45 -2.06 -5.56
N LEU A 23 -4.39 -2.72 -5.09
CA LEU A 23 -4.43 -4.15 -4.75
C LEU A 23 -5.45 -4.44 -3.64
N ILE A 24 -5.44 -3.65 -2.56
CA ILE A 24 -6.39 -3.81 -1.44
C ILE A 24 -7.83 -3.65 -1.93
N VAL A 25 -8.10 -2.62 -2.73
CA VAL A 25 -9.44 -2.38 -3.29
C VAL A 25 -9.86 -3.52 -4.21
N GLY A 26 -8.97 -4.00 -5.10
CA GLY A 26 -9.24 -5.12 -5.98
C GLY A 26 -9.57 -6.41 -5.24
N VAL A 27 -8.81 -6.74 -4.19
CA VAL A 27 -9.06 -7.91 -3.34
C VAL A 27 -10.39 -7.77 -2.60
N ALA A 28 -10.68 -6.60 -2.03
CA ALA A 28 -11.94 -6.36 -1.32
C ALA A 28 -13.16 -6.52 -2.24
N LEU A 29 -13.05 -6.03 -3.49
CA LEU A 29 -14.09 -6.21 -4.49
C LEU A 29 -14.25 -7.67 -4.90
N LEU A 30 -13.14 -8.41 -5.07
CA LEU A 30 -13.17 -9.83 -5.39
C LEU A 30 -13.89 -10.63 -4.29
N ILE A 31 -13.57 -10.38 -3.02
CA ILE A 31 -14.24 -11.01 -1.86
C ILE A 31 -15.71 -10.63 -1.78
N LYS A 32 -16.08 -9.41 -2.16
CA LYS A 32 -17.49 -8.97 -2.11
C LYS A 32 -18.33 -9.59 -3.22
N LEU A 33 -17.73 -9.83 -4.39
CA LEU A 33 -18.41 -10.28 -5.60
C LEU A 33 -18.42 -11.81 -5.79
N HIS A 34 -17.67 -12.55 -4.97
CA HIS A 34 -17.69 -14.02 -4.88
C HIS A 34 -18.15 -14.44 -3.49
#